data_AF-A0A0S8FA43-F1
#
_entry.id   AF-A0A0S8FA43-F1
#
_cell.length_a   1.000
_cell.length_b   1.000
_cell.length_c   1.000
_cell.angle_alpha   90.00
_cell.angle_beta   90.00
_cell.angle_gamma   90.00
#
_symmetry.space_group_name_H-M   'P 1'
#
loop_
_entity.id
_entity.type
_entity.pdbx_description
1 polymer ?
#
loop_
_entity_poly.entity_id
_entity_poly.type
_entity_poly.pdbx_seq_one_letter_code
_entity_poly.pdbx_strand_id
1 'polypeptide(L)'
;MGTAIVWFRRDLRTCDNPALLAATEQYEHVLPVFIWAPREEEPWPPGAAQRWWLHQSLERLADALYEDGSRLILRAGPSLETLRELVEESGAEAVFWNRLYDPVSRERDSGVKAALRDEGLEVRSSNGALLFEPWTVETSDGSPYRVFTPFWKACRA
;
A
#
# COMPACT_ATOMS: atom_id res chain seq x y z
N MET A 1 -7.96 8.08 20.74
CA MET A 1 -7.28 6.77 20.82
C MET A 1 -7.97 5.89 19.80
N GLY A 2 -7.53 6.02 18.54
CA GLY A 2 -8.23 5.46 17.38
C GLY A 2 -7.51 4.26 16.80
N THR A 3 -8.21 3.54 15.93
CA THR A 3 -7.68 2.41 15.18
C THR A 3 -7.40 2.83 13.74
N ALA A 4 -6.28 2.39 13.18
CA ALA A 4 -5.95 2.55 11.77
C ALA A 4 -5.72 1.20 11.10
N ILE A 5 -6.13 1.08 9.84
CA ILE A 5 -5.80 -0.04 8.98
C ILE A 5 -4.53 0.29 8.21
N VAL A 6 -3.58 -0.65 8.17
CA VAL A 6 -2.45 -0.63 7.22
C VAL A 6 -2.68 -1.71 6.18
N TRP A 7 -2.97 -1.29 4.95
CA TRP A 7 -3.23 -2.19 3.83
C TRP A 7 -1.93 -2.53 3.09
N PHE A 8 -1.38 -3.70 3.40
CA PHE A 8 -0.21 -4.31 2.78
C PHE A 8 -0.54 -4.90 1.41
N ARG A 9 0.37 -4.74 0.46
CA ARG A 9 0.17 -5.19 -0.93
C ARG A 9 1.43 -5.85 -1.51
N ARG A 10 2.29 -5.08 -2.17
CA ARG A 10 3.57 -5.56 -2.74
C ARG A 10 4.78 -5.27 -1.82
N ASP A 11 4.50 -4.70 -0.66
CA ASP A 11 5.41 -4.16 0.34
C ASP A 11 5.32 -4.97 1.64
N LEU A 12 5.41 -6.30 1.52
CA LEU A 12 5.20 -7.27 2.60
C LEU A 12 6.39 -7.33 3.57
N ARG A 13 6.63 -6.22 4.27
CA ARG A 13 7.71 -6.01 5.25
C ARG A 13 7.29 -5.05 6.34
N THR A 14 7.83 -5.23 7.54
CA THR A 14 7.68 -4.28 8.66
C THR A 14 8.78 -3.21 8.65
N CYS A 15 9.99 -3.57 8.22
CA CYS A 15 11.11 -2.63 8.14
C CYS A 15 10.96 -1.64 6.98
N ASP A 16 11.40 -0.40 7.21
CA ASP A 16 11.34 0.69 6.22
C ASP A 16 10.00 0.74 5.47
N ASN A 17 8.90 0.73 6.23
CA ASN A 17 7.55 0.77 5.70
C ASN A 17 6.88 2.10 6.10
N PRO A 18 6.87 3.12 5.23
CA PRO A 18 6.38 4.45 5.57
C PRO A 18 4.89 4.52 5.90
N ALA A 19 4.05 3.67 5.28
CA ALA A 19 2.64 3.57 5.62
C ALA A 19 2.43 2.98 7.02
N LEU A 20 3.17 1.92 7.36
CA LEU A 20 3.13 1.33 8.70
C LEU A 20 3.62 2.32 9.75
N LEU A 21 4.77 2.96 9.51
CA LEU A 21 5.34 3.97 10.40
C LEU A 21 4.33 5.11 10.67
N ALA A 22 3.79 5.71 9.61
CA ALA A 22 2.83 6.80 9.73
C ALA A 22 1.56 6.41 10.49
N ALA A 23 1.10 5.16 10.36
CA ALA A 23 -0.03 4.66 11.13
C ALA A 23 0.32 4.52 12.62
N THR A 24 1.47 3.88 12.93
CA THR A 24 1.92 3.67 14.32
C THR A 24 2.28 4.95 15.06
N GLU A 25 2.67 6.01 14.35
CA GLU A 25 2.96 7.32 14.95
C GLU A 25 1.69 8.09 15.35
N GLN A 26 0.56 7.82 14.69
CA GLN A 26 -0.67 8.62 14.81
C GLN A 26 -1.82 7.88 15.49
N TYR A 27 -1.80 6.54 15.48
CA TYR A 27 -2.86 5.69 15.98
C TYR A 27 -2.32 4.69 17.01
N GLU A 28 -3.12 4.42 18.04
CA GLU A 28 -2.73 3.52 19.13
C GLU A 28 -2.87 2.05 18.72
N HIS A 29 -3.88 1.75 17.90
CA HIS A 29 -4.10 0.42 17.38
C HIS A 29 -3.93 0.42 15.87
N VAL A 30 -3.06 -0.46 15.38
CA VAL A 30 -2.85 -0.66 13.95
C VAL A 30 -3.29 -2.07 13.59
N LEU A 31 -4.14 -2.17 12.57
CA LEU A 31 -4.64 -3.42 12.00
C LEU A 31 -3.90 -3.70 10.67
N PRO A 32 -2.89 -4.60 10.66
CA PRO A 32 -2.23 -5.02 9.43
C PRO A 32 -3.16 -5.89 8.59
N VAL A 33 -3.43 -5.47 7.35
CA VAL A 33 -4.38 -6.15 6.47
C VAL A 33 -3.73 -6.45 5.13
N PHE A 34 -3.94 -7.67 4.62
CA PHE A 34 -3.72 -8.02 3.21
C PHE A 34 -5.04 -8.53 2.59
N ILE A 35 -5.36 -8.02 1.40
CA ILE A 35 -6.57 -8.36 0.66
C ILE A 35 -6.18 -9.07 -0.64
N TRP A 36 -6.64 -10.30 -0.81
CA TRP A 36 -6.48 -11.06 -2.04
C TRP A 36 -7.57 -10.71 -3.05
N ALA A 37 -7.25 -9.86 -4.02
CA ALA A 37 -8.17 -9.35 -5.04
C ALA A 37 -7.61 -9.48 -6.48
N PRO A 38 -7.26 -10.69 -6.95
CA PRO A 38 -6.52 -10.86 -8.21
C PRO A 38 -7.26 -10.36 -9.47
N ARG A 39 -8.59 -10.26 -9.41
CA ARG A 39 -9.40 -9.68 -10.50
C ARG A 39 -9.15 -8.19 -10.70
N GLU A 40 -8.76 -7.48 -9.65
CA GLU A 40 -8.41 -6.05 -9.74
C GLU A 40 -7.03 -5.82 -10.35
N GLU A 41 -6.23 -6.87 -10.54
CA GLU A 41 -4.94 -6.81 -11.22
C GLU A 41 -5.06 -7.12 -12.73
N GLU A 42 -6.28 -7.30 -13.25
CA GLU A 42 -6.49 -7.52 -14.68
C GLU A 42 -5.96 -6.35 -15.53
N PRO A 43 -5.37 -6.64 -16.71
CA PRO A 43 -5.29 -7.95 -17.37
C PRO A 43 -4.10 -8.82 -16.93
N TRP A 44 -3.39 -8.45 -15.86
CA TRP A 44 -2.15 -9.08 -15.40
C TRP A 44 -2.28 -9.71 -14.01
N PRO A 45 -3.25 -10.62 -13.78
CA PRO A 45 -3.38 -11.25 -12.48
C PRO A 45 -2.15 -12.10 -12.14
N PRO A 46 -1.84 -12.27 -10.84
CA PRO A 46 -0.65 -12.99 -10.42
C PRO A 46 -0.63 -14.46 -10.87
N GLY A 47 0.46 -14.84 -11.54
CA GLY A 47 0.71 -16.21 -12.03
C GLY A 47 1.06 -17.20 -10.92
N ALA A 48 1.15 -18.51 -11.24
CA ALA A 48 1.37 -19.55 -10.24
C ALA A 48 2.66 -19.35 -9.40
N ALA A 49 3.78 -19.01 -10.04
CA ALA A 49 5.03 -18.74 -9.35
C ALA A 49 4.94 -17.50 -8.43
N GLN A 50 4.25 -16.45 -8.88
CA GLN A 50 4.03 -15.24 -8.07
C GLN A 50 3.15 -15.55 -6.85
N ARG A 51 2.13 -16.40 -7.00
CA ARG A 51 1.28 -16.84 -5.88
C ARG A 51 2.05 -17.67 -4.85
N TRP A 52 2.95 -18.54 -5.30
CA TRP A 52 3.83 -19.28 -4.40
C TRP A 52 4.73 -18.34 -3.59
N TRP A 53 5.37 -17.38 -4.26
CA TRP A 53 6.20 -16.36 -3.61
C TRP A 53 5.40 -15.51 -2.63
N LEU A 54 4.20 -15.09 -3.04
CA LEU A 54 3.28 -14.32 -2.21
C LEU A 54 2.92 -15.05 -0.93
N HIS A 55 2.53 -16.33 -1.03
CA HIS A 55 2.20 -17.15 0.14
C HIS A 55 3.36 -17.15 1.16
N GLN A 56 4.58 -17.43 0.70
CA GLN A 56 5.76 -17.43 1.57
C GLN A 56 6.07 -16.04 2.15
N SER A 57 5.86 -14.98 1.36
CA SER A 57 6.05 -13.60 1.84
C SER A 57 5.02 -13.21 2.91
N LEU A 58 3.77 -13.65 2.77
CA LEU A 58 2.71 -13.42 3.75
C LEU A 58 2.96 -14.19 5.05
N GLU A 59 3.45 -15.42 4.98
CA GLU A 59 3.87 -16.18 6.17
C GLU A 59 4.95 -15.42 6.93
N ARG A 60 6.00 -14.94 6.24
CA ARG A 60 7.08 -14.17 6.88
C ARG A 60 6.62 -12.84 7.46
N LEU A 61 5.72 -12.13 6.78
CA LEU A 61 5.13 -10.91 7.32
C LEU A 61 4.29 -11.19 8.57
N ALA A 62 3.50 -12.28 8.55
CA ALA A 62 2.69 -12.67 9.70
C ALA A 62 3.55 -13.02 10.92
N ASP A 63 4.65 -13.76 10.72
CA ASP A 63 5.61 -14.08 11.78
C ASP A 63 6.25 -12.80 12.37
N ALA A 64 6.73 -11.89 11.52
CA ALA A 64 7.34 -10.64 11.95
C ALA A 64 6.35 -9.77 12.75
N LEU A 65 5.09 -9.66 12.28
CA LEU A 65 4.05 -8.92 13.00
C LEU A 65 3.70 -9.59 14.34
N TYR A 66 3.75 -10.92 14.42
CA TYR A 66 3.50 -11.66 15.66
C TYR A 66 4.60 -11.42 16.70
N GLU A 67 5.86 -11.38 16.28
CA GLU A 67 7.00 -11.01 17.13
C GLU A 67 6.84 -9.60 17.73
N ASP A 68 6.22 -8.68 16.98
CA ASP A 68 5.88 -7.32 17.41
C ASP A 68 4.54 -7.23 18.18
N GLY A 69 3.91 -8.36 18.54
CA GLY A 69 2.66 -8.40 19.31
C GLY A 69 1.39 -8.07 18.51
N SER A 70 1.48 -8.07 17.17
CA SER A 70 0.37 -7.84 16.24
C SER A 70 -0.01 -9.11 15.49
N ARG A 71 -0.96 -9.00 14.55
CA ARG A 71 -1.39 -10.12 13.70
C ARG A 71 -1.78 -9.62 12.31
N LEU A 72 -1.31 -10.32 11.28
CA LEU A 72 -1.76 -10.10 9.91
C LEU A 72 -3.20 -10.60 9.70
N ILE A 73 -4.08 -9.72 9.26
CA ILE A 73 -5.44 -10.03 8.85
C ILE A 73 -5.47 -10.30 7.34
N LEU A 74 -5.92 -11.49 6.97
CA LEU A 74 -6.12 -11.88 5.58
C LEU A 74 -7.62 -11.79 5.23
N ARG A 75 -7.91 -11.18 4.08
CA ARG A 75 -9.24 -11.15 3.46
C ARG A 75 -9.12 -11.47 1.97
N ALA A 76 -10.22 -11.80 1.33
CA ALA A 76 -10.30 -12.02 -0.11
C ALA A 76 -11.61 -11.44 -0.64
N GLY A 77 -11.53 -10.65 -1.71
CA GLY A 77 -12.67 -9.92 -2.23
C GLY A 77 -12.26 -8.60 -2.88
N PRO A 78 -13.22 -7.83 -3.39
CA PRO A 78 -12.99 -6.47 -3.86
C PRO A 78 -12.42 -5.57 -2.76
N SER A 79 -11.35 -4.83 -3.07
CA SER A 79 -10.55 -4.12 -2.07
C SER A 79 -11.35 -3.05 -1.32
N LEU A 80 -12.21 -2.28 -2.01
CA LEU A 80 -12.98 -1.21 -1.38
C LEU A 80 -14.02 -1.78 -0.41
N GLU A 81 -14.79 -2.75 -0.86
CA GLU A 81 -15.83 -3.42 -0.08
C GLU A 81 -15.23 -4.09 1.15
N THR A 82 -14.13 -4.84 0.97
CA THR A 82 -13.43 -5.47 2.08
C THR A 82 -12.84 -4.45 3.07
N LEU A 83 -12.32 -3.32 2.60
CA LEU A 83 -11.84 -2.25 3.50
C LEU A 83 -12.99 -1.64 4.30
N ARG A 84 -14.15 -1.42 3.69
CA ARG A 84 -15.36 -0.93 4.40
C ARG A 84 -15.81 -1.90 5.48
N GLU A 85 -15.89 -3.20 5.15
CA GLU A 85 -16.23 -4.24 6.12
C GLU A 85 -15.26 -4.23 7.30
N LEU A 86 -13.94 -4.12 7.04
CA LEU A 86 -12.93 -4.05 8.09
C LEU A 86 -13.03 -2.78 8.93
N VAL A 87 -13.36 -1.63 8.31
CA VAL A 87 -13.62 -0.37 9.02
C VAL A 87 -14.80 -0.53 9.96
N GLU A 88 -15.91 -1.11 9.51
CA GLU A 88 -17.10 -1.37 10.33
C GLU A 88 -16.80 -2.35 11.48
N GLU A 89 -16.06 -3.44 11.20
CA GLU A 89 -15.71 -4.47 12.19
C GLU A 89 -14.78 -3.93 13.30
N SER A 90 -13.83 -3.06 12.94
CA SER A 90 -12.75 -2.62 13.83
C SER A 90 -12.94 -1.24 14.43
N GLY A 91 -13.88 -0.46 13.91
CA GLY A 91 -14.01 0.97 14.24
C GLY A 91 -12.82 1.79 13.76
N ALA A 92 -12.14 1.37 12.69
CA ALA A 92 -11.00 2.10 12.17
C ALA A 92 -11.42 3.47 11.61
N GLU A 93 -10.67 4.49 11.96
CA GLU A 93 -10.91 5.88 11.55
C GLU A 93 -10.00 6.28 10.38
N ALA A 94 -9.02 5.42 10.05
CA ALA A 94 -8.04 5.69 9.01
C ALA A 94 -7.54 4.46 8.26
N VAL A 95 -7.12 4.68 7.01
CA VAL A 95 -6.51 3.66 6.16
C VAL A 95 -5.22 4.19 5.53
N PHE A 96 -4.14 3.43 5.71
CA PHE A 96 -2.79 3.73 5.23
C PHE A 96 -2.29 2.68 4.25
N TRP A 97 -1.58 3.08 3.19
CA TRP A 97 -0.88 2.15 2.29
C TRP A 97 0.32 2.79 1.58
N ASN A 98 1.25 1.98 1.07
CA ASN A 98 2.33 2.47 0.21
C ASN A 98 1.93 2.40 -1.26
N ARG A 99 2.08 3.50 -2.02
CA ARG A 99 1.63 3.65 -3.41
C ARG A 99 2.17 2.57 -4.34
N LEU A 100 1.32 2.16 -5.28
CA LEU A 100 1.71 1.41 -6.48
C LEU A 100 1.58 2.34 -7.68
N TYR A 101 2.50 2.23 -8.63
CA TYR A 101 2.64 3.22 -9.71
C TYR A 101 2.15 2.74 -11.07
N ASP A 102 1.83 1.45 -11.21
CA ASP A 102 1.23 0.92 -12.43
C ASP A 102 -0.19 1.50 -12.66
N PRO A 103 -0.64 1.64 -13.93
CA PRO A 103 -1.91 2.30 -14.24
C PRO A 103 -3.12 1.67 -13.56
N VAL A 104 -3.18 0.34 -13.52
CA VAL A 104 -4.31 -0.42 -12.95
C VAL A 104 -4.42 -0.14 -11.45
N SER A 105 -3.30 -0.26 -10.73
CA SER A 105 -3.28 0.01 -9.30
C SER A 105 -3.55 1.48 -8.98
N ARG A 106 -3.05 2.42 -9.79
CA ARG A 106 -3.28 3.86 -9.59
C ARG A 106 -4.76 4.23 -9.74
N GLU A 107 -5.44 3.67 -10.73
CA GLU A 107 -6.87 3.91 -10.96
C GLU A 107 -7.69 3.38 -9.77
N ARG A 108 -7.48 2.12 -9.40
CA ARG A 108 -8.12 1.51 -8.22
C ARG A 108 -7.85 2.31 -6.95
N ASP A 109 -6.58 2.62 -6.65
CA ASP A 109 -6.18 3.34 -5.44
C ASP A 109 -6.81 4.73 -5.37
N SER A 110 -6.98 5.40 -6.52
CA SER A 110 -7.64 6.70 -6.59
C SER A 110 -9.13 6.58 -6.26
N GLY A 111 -9.81 5.58 -6.82
CA GLY A 111 -11.22 5.29 -6.52
C GLY A 111 -11.43 4.91 -5.05
N VAL A 112 -10.62 3.99 -4.51
CA VAL A 112 -10.66 3.58 -3.10
C VAL A 112 -10.43 4.78 -2.18
N LYS A 113 -9.42 5.61 -2.48
CA LYS A 113 -9.10 6.79 -1.68
C LYS A 113 -10.21 7.82 -1.67
N ALA A 114 -10.85 8.07 -2.81
CA ALA A 114 -11.98 9.00 -2.90
C ALA A 114 -13.16 8.48 -2.07
N ALA A 115 -13.57 7.23 -2.30
CA ALA A 115 -14.71 6.61 -1.60
C ALA A 115 -14.55 6.63 -0.07
N LEU A 116 -13.41 6.17 0.44
CA LEU A 116 -13.17 6.15 1.89
C LEU A 116 -13.11 7.56 2.50
N ARG A 117 -12.61 8.56 1.77
CA ARG A 117 -12.61 9.95 2.25
C ARG A 117 -14.00 10.56 2.27
N ASP A 118 -14.83 10.26 1.27
CA ASP A 118 -16.22 10.72 1.21
C ASP A 118 -17.04 10.12 2.37
N GLU A 119 -16.64 8.95 2.87
CA GLU A 119 -17.16 8.30 4.08
C GLU A 119 -16.59 8.87 5.39
N GLY A 120 -15.70 9.86 5.32
CA GLY A 120 -15.14 10.56 6.47
C GLY A 120 -13.89 9.92 7.08
N LEU A 121 -13.32 8.89 6.44
CA LEU A 121 -12.06 8.29 6.92
C LEU A 121 -10.85 9.15 6.58
N GLU A 122 -9.86 9.14 7.47
CA GLU A 122 -8.54 9.61 7.11
C GLU A 122 -7.88 8.60 6.16
N VAL A 123 -7.41 9.08 5.01
CA VAL A 123 -6.76 8.21 4.03
C VAL A 123 -5.43 8.78 3.57
N ARG A 124 -4.35 8.04 3.83
CA ARG A 124 -2.99 8.42 3.46
C ARG A 124 -2.29 7.33 2.66
N SER A 125 -1.56 7.77 1.64
CA SER A 125 -0.67 6.90 0.89
C SER A 125 0.73 7.48 0.85
N SER A 126 1.75 6.63 0.98
CA SER A 126 3.17 7.02 1.08
C SER A 126 4.00 6.43 -0.06
N ASN A 127 5.18 7.02 -0.33
CA ASN A 127 6.17 6.37 -1.19
C ASN A 127 6.84 5.26 -0.40
N GLY A 128 6.65 4.00 -0.78
CA GLY A 128 7.31 2.85 -0.14
C GLY A 128 8.09 1.95 -1.09
N ALA A 129 8.24 2.36 -2.35
CA ALA A 129 8.81 1.53 -3.42
C ALA A 129 9.85 2.24 -4.30
N LEU A 130 9.91 3.58 -4.28
CA LEU A 130 10.81 4.36 -5.13
C LEU A 130 11.80 5.16 -4.29
N LEU A 131 13.04 5.28 -4.77
CA LEU A 131 14.02 6.20 -4.20
C LEU A 131 13.62 7.66 -4.40
N PHE A 132 13.03 7.95 -5.57
CA PHE A 132 12.56 9.28 -5.95
C PHE A 132 11.16 9.17 -6.53
N GLU A 133 10.26 10.04 -6.10
CA GLU A 133 8.92 10.11 -6.69
C GLU A 133 9.01 10.65 -8.13
N PRO A 134 8.22 10.15 -9.09
CA PRO A 134 8.34 10.55 -10.49
C PRO A 134 8.22 12.07 -10.71
N TRP A 135 7.36 12.74 -9.94
CA TRP A 135 7.15 14.19 -9.99
C TRP A 135 8.21 15.01 -9.22
N THR A 136 9.22 14.36 -8.64
CA THR A 136 10.34 15.03 -7.97
C THR A 136 11.59 15.09 -8.84
N VAL A 137 11.63 14.33 -9.94
CA VAL A 137 12.77 14.26 -10.86
C VAL A 137 12.27 14.48 -12.29
N GLU A 138 12.15 15.74 -12.67
CA GLU A 138 11.62 16.17 -13.96
C GLU A 138 12.70 16.87 -14.81
N THR A 139 12.50 16.90 -16.12
CA THR A 139 13.26 17.76 -17.02
C THR A 139 12.86 19.22 -16.81
N SER A 140 13.63 20.15 -17.39
CA SER A 140 13.37 21.60 -17.25
C SER A 140 11.99 22.05 -17.77
N ASP A 141 11.36 21.24 -18.63
CA ASP A 141 10.01 21.44 -19.16
C ASP A 141 8.92 20.64 -18.40
N GLY A 142 9.24 20.06 -17.24
CA GLY A 142 8.30 19.32 -16.39
C GLY A 142 7.92 17.92 -16.93
N SER A 143 8.66 17.41 -17.92
CA SER A 143 8.42 16.07 -18.48
C SER A 143 9.25 14.99 -17.79
N PRO A 144 8.85 13.71 -17.89
CA PRO A 144 9.68 12.60 -17.43
C PRO A 144 10.91 12.43 -18.33
N TYR A 145 12.05 12.10 -17.73
CA TYR A 145 13.25 11.74 -18.47
C TYR A 145 13.02 10.47 -19.32
N ARG A 146 13.48 10.50 -20.58
CA ARG A 146 13.44 9.35 -21.50
C ARG A 146 14.79 8.65 -21.68
N VAL A 147 15.85 9.22 -21.12
CA VAL A 147 17.21 8.68 -21.18
C VAL A 147 17.75 8.55 -19.76
N PHE A 148 18.33 7.39 -19.44
CA PHE A 148 18.76 7.07 -18.07
C PHE A 148 19.87 8.00 -17.56
N THR A 149 20.87 8.33 -18.37
CA THR A 149 22.01 9.14 -17.92
C THR A 149 21.62 10.54 -17.40
N PRO A 150 20.81 11.35 -18.11
CA PRO A 150 20.35 12.63 -17.57
C PRO A 150 19.40 12.47 -16.39
N PHE A 151 18.54 11.44 -16.36
CA PHE A 151 17.73 11.09 -15.19
C PHE A 151 18.59 10.88 -13.95
N TRP A 152 19.63 10.04 -14.06
CA TRP A 152 20.54 9.73 -12.96
C TRP A 152 21.31 10.95 -12.48
N LYS A 153 21.70 11.85 -13.39
CA LYS A 153 22.34 13.13 -13.01
C LYS A 153 21.39 14.00 -12.19
N ALA A 154 20.11 14.08 -12.60
CA ALA A 154 19.11 14.84 -11.87
C ALA A 154 18.81 14.25 -10.48
N CYS A 155 18.75 12.91 -10.34
CA CYS A 155 18.60 12.26 -9.03
C CYS A 155 19.75 12.54 -8.04
N ARG A 156 20.93 12.93 -8.54
CA ARG A 156 22.14 13.15 -7.73
C ARG A 156 22.43 14.63 -7.45
N ALA A 157 21.64 15.55 -8.03
CA ALA A 157 21.79 16.98 -7.84
C ALA A 157 21.20 17.42 -6.50
#